data_AF-G5JWV9-F1
#
_entry.id   AF-G5JWV9-F1
#
_cell.length_a   1.000
_cell.length_b   1.000
_cell.length_c   1.000
_cell.angle_alpha   90.00
_cell.angle_beta   90.00
_cell.angle_gamma   90.00
#
_symmetry.space_group_name_H-M   'P 1'
#
loop_
_entity.id
_entity.type
_entity.pdbx_description
1 polymer ?
#
loop_
_entity_poly.entity_id
_entity_poly.type
_entity_poly.pdbx_seq_one_letter_code
_entity_poly.pdbx_strand_id
1 'polypeptide(L)'
;MVKGVNSNQDTAYLSSITYDVERAIVENNIDPSTQSGKKEIQKAIDNSDKDIPPHLNYVDSFHDVSTGTSGTAFKDTDTGEIILAYTGTNPRGDIAQDVLTDGASIFAGLGYHYDSAYQFYDKMAAKYGSANLTLTGHSLKQTL
;
A
#
# COMPACT_ATOMS: atom_id res chain seq x y z
N MET A 1 -21.83 17.40 -0.32
CA MET A 1 -20.56 17.66 -1.03
C MET A 1 -19.72 16.41 -0.90
N VAL A 2 -19.56 15.65 -1.98
CA VAL A 2 -18.64 14.50 -2.02
C VAL A 2 -17.24 15.09 -2.09
N LYS A 3 -16.46 14.96 -1.02
CA LYS A 3 -15.03 15.24 -1.10
C LYS A 3 -14.42 14.08 -1.87
N GLY A 4 -14.36 14.23 -3.18
CA GLY A 4 -13.54 13.36 -4.02
C GLY A 4 -12.13 13.34 -3.45
N VAL A 5 -11.57 12.14 -3.43
CA VAL A 5 -10.19 11.78 -3.06
C VAL A 5 -9.26 12.99 -3.19
N ASN A 6 -8.82 13.52 -2.05
CA ASN A 6 -7.89 14.64 -2.00
C ASN A 6 -6.50 14.01 -2.16
N SER A 7 -6.18 13.66 -3.40
CA SER A 7 -5.18 12.66 -3.82
C SER A 7 -3.84 12.66 -3.07
N ASN A 8 -3.36 13.80 -2.58
CA ASN A 8 -2.11 13.86 -1.82
C ASN A 8 -2.24 13.46 -0.33
N GLN A 9 -3.37 13.77 0.32
CA GLN A 9 -3.61 13.40 1.72
C GLN A 9 -3.97 11.91 1.82
N ASP A 10 -4.81 11.42 0.91
CA ASP A 10 -5.24 10.01 0.91
C ASP A 10 -4.08 9.07 0.55
N THR A 11 -3.19 9.50 -0.36
CA THR A 11 -1.97 8.75 -0.72
C THR A 11 -0.99 8.61 0.46
N ALA A 12 -0.70 9.71 1.15
CA ALA A 12 0.18 9.71 2.32
C ALA A 12 -0.42 8.86 3.46
N TYR A 13 -1.72 9.00 3.64
CA TYR A 13 -2.50 8.28 4.64
C TYR A 13 -2.52 6.77 4.40
N LEU A 14 -2.81 6.32 3.18
CA LEU A 14 -2.84 4.90 2.81
C LEU A 14 -1.45 4.25 2.85
N SER A 15 -0.40 4.99 2.48
CA SER A 15 0.98 4.52 2.65
C SER A 15 1.31 4.31 4.13
N SER A 16 0.86 5.21 5.01
CA SER A 16 1.03 5.07 6.45
C SER A 16 0.30 3.85 7.02
N ILE A 17 -0.91 3.54 6.55
CA ILE A 17 -1.61 2.30 6.92
C ILE A 17 -0.85 1.07 6.40
N THR A 18 -0.30 1.13 5.19
CA THR A 18 0.49 0.03 4.61
C THR A 18 1.72 -0.28 5.47
N TYR A 19 2.36 0.73 6.08
CA TYR A 19 3.42 0.52 7.07
C TYR A 19 2.93 -0.17 8.36
N ASP A 20 1.73 0.14 8.84
CA ASP A 20 1.17 -0.57 10.01
C ASP A 20 0.83 -2.03 9.67
N VAL A 21 0.32 -2.28 8.46
CA VAL A 21 0.08 -3.63 7.94
C VAL A 21 1.39 -4.41 7.87
N GLU A 22 2.45 -3.82 7.31
CA GLU A 22 3.79 -4.43 7.28
C GLU A 22 4.27 -4.76 8.70
N ARG A 23 4.18 -3.80 9.63
CA ARG A 23 4.59 -4.01 11.02
C ARG A 23 3.81 -5.15 11.66
N ALA A 24 2.49 -5.20 11.47
CA ALA A 24 1.65 -6.28 11.97
C ALA A 24 2.05 -7.65 11.39
N ILE A 25 2.34 -7.70 10.09
CA ILE A 25 2.81 -8.91 9.40
C ILE A 25 4.13 -9.40 10.01
N VAL A 26 5.11 -8.51 10.16
CA VAL A 26 6.45 -8.86 10.64
C VAL A 26 6.43 -9.22 12.12
N GLU A 27 5.80 -8.41 12.98
CA GLU A 27 5.81 -8.61 14.43
C GLU A 27 5.02 -9.85 14.87
N ASN A 28 3.91 -10.15 14.17
CA ASN A 28 3.04 -11.28 14.50
C ASN A 28 3.25 -12.49 13.59
N ASN A 29 4.22 -12.43 12.67
CA ASN A 29 4.53 -13.48 11.70
C ASN A 29 3.28 -13.94 10.91
N ILE A 30 2.51 -12.97 10.42
CA ILE A 30 1.25 -13.18 9.70
C ILE A 30 1.56 -13.56 8.26
N ASP A 31 0.90 -14.59 7.73
CA ASP A 31 0.96 -14.92 6.30
C ASP A 31 -0.17 -14.20 5.53
N PRO A 32 0.11 -13.10 4.79
CA PRO A 32 -0.91 -12.33 4.08
C PRO A 32 -1.55 -13.10 2.92
N SER A 33 -0.96 -14.22 2.48
CA SER A 33 -1.53 -15.06 1.42
C SER A 33 -2.72 -15.90 1.90
N THR A 34 -2.83 -16.12 3.22
CA THR A 34 -3.87 -16.98 3.82
C THR A 34 -5.11 -16.21 4.25
N GLN A 35 -6.26 -16.90 4.29
CA GLN A 35 -7.50 -16.28 4.78
C GLN A 35 -7.43 -15.88 6.27
N SER A 36 -6.68 -16.62 7.09
CA SER A 36 -6.47 -16.27 8.50
C SER A 36 -5.62 -15.02 8.62
N GLY A 37 -4.51 -14.94 7.87
CA GLY A 37 -3.65 -13.75 7.91
C GLY A 37 -4.34 -12.49 7.40
N LYS A 38 -5.16 -12.58 6.35
CA LYS A 38 -5.98 -11.45 5.90
C LYS A 38 -6.95 -10.95 6.96
N LYS A 39 -7.52 -11.84 7.78
CA LYS A 39 -8.38 -11.45 8.91
C LYS A 39 -7.60 -10.76 10.01
N GLU A 40 -6.37 -11.21 10.28
CA GLU A 40 -5.50 -10.56 11.27
C GLU A 40 -5.04 -9.18 10.81
N ILE A 41 -4.72 -9.05 9.52
CA ILE A 41 -4.40 -7.75 8.89
C ILE A 41 -5.60 -6.82 8.96
N GLN A 42 -6.81 -7.29 8.62
CA GLN A 42 -8.03 -6.49 8.78
C GLN A 42 -8.20 -6.03 10.23
N LYS A 43 -7.99 -6.91 11.21
CA LYS A 43 -8.05 -6.51 12.63
C LYS A 43 -6.99 -5.48 13.00
N ALA A 44 -5.78 -5.58 12.45
CA ALA A 44 -4.73 -4.59 12.69
C ALA A 44 -5.09 -3.23 12.10
N ILE A 45 -5.71 -3.22 10.92
CA ILE A 45 -6.28 -2.04 10.26
C ILE A 45 -7.41 -1.44 11.12
N ASP A 46 -8.36 -2.26 11.56
CA ASP A 46 -9.52 -1.82 12.37
C ASP A 46 -9.11 -1.32 13.76
N ASN A 47 -8.03 -1.84 14.34
CA ASN A 47 -7.49 -1.43 15.64
C ASN A 47 -6.41 -0.34 15.53
N SER A 48 -6.10 0.14 14.31
CA SER A 48 -5.14 1.23 14.15
C SER A 48 -5.72 2.51 14.77
N ASP A 49 -4.88 3.28 15.46
CA ASP A 49 -5.26 4.62 15.96
C ASP A 49 -5.47 5.64 14.83
N LYS A 50 -5.32 5.22 13.57
CA LYS A 50 -5.52 6.04 12.38
C LYS A 50 -7.00 5.99 11.97
N ASP A 51 -7.63 7.15 11.82
CA ASP A 51 -9.02 7.29 11.36
C ASP A 51 -9.17 6.88 9.88
N ILE A 52 -9.30 5.57 9.63
CA ILE A 52 -9.47 5.06 8.26
C ILE A 52 -10.84 5.51 7.75
N PRO A 53 -10.89 6.22 6.60
CA PRO A 53 -12.16 6.64 6.05
C PRO A 53 -13.07 5.42 5.84
N PRO A 54 -14.34 5.47 6.29
CA PRO A 54 -15.23 4.30 6.29
C PRO A 54 -15.61 3.81 4.88
N HIS A 55 -15.31 4.60 3.84
CA HIS A 55 -15.46 4.19 2.45
C HIS A 55 -14.27 3.37 1.93
N LEU A 56 -13.16 3.27 2.67
CA LEU A 56 -11.99 2.49 2.28
C LEU A 56 -12.00 1.13 2.97
N ASN A 57 -12.22 0.09 2.16
CA ASN A 57 -12.25 -1.29 2.63
C ASN A 57 -10.99 -2.02 2.21
N TYR A 58 -10.31 -2.68 3.15
CA TYR A 58 -9.17 -3.53 2.82
C TYR A 58 -9.58 -4.69 1.88
N VAL A 59 -8.72 -4.98 0.91
CA VAL A 59 -8.93 -6.00 -0.13
C VAL A 59 -7.89 -7.10 -0.03
N ASP A 60 -6.61 -6.73 -0.08
CA ASP A 60 -5.50 -7.67 -0.07
C ASP A 60 -4.19 -6.96 0.28
N SER A 61 -3.17 -7.73 0.65
CA SER A 61 -1.82 -7.21 0.86
C SER A 61 -0.76 -8.26 0.54
N PHE A 62 0.48 -7.82 0.45
CA PHE A 62 1.66 -8.67 0.40
C PHE A 62 2.80 -8.05 1.21
N HIS A 63 3.74 -8.89 1.63
CA HIS A 63 5.01 -8.49 2.20
C HIS A 63 6.12 -9.35 1.57
N ASP A 64 7.12 -8.70 0.99
CA ASP A 64 8.32 -9.33 0.43
C ASP A 64 9.49 -9.12 1.39
N VAL A 65 9.84 -10.18 2.12
CA VAL A 65 10.92 -10.17 3.10
C VAL A 65 12.29 -9.90 2.45
N SER A 66 12.46 -10.24 1.17
CA SER A 66 13.75 -10.12 0.48
C SER A 66 14.08 -8.68 0.11
N THR A 67 13.07 -7.89 -0.24
CA THR A 67 13.20 -6.47 -0.64
C THR A 67 12.79 -5.51 0.48
N GLY A 68 12.05 -6.00 1.48
CA GLY A 68 11.39 -5.17 2.49
C GLY A 68 10.22 -4.37 1.92
N THR A 69 9.69 -4.75 0.75
CA THR A 69 8.56 -4.08 0.11
C THR A 69 7.25 -4.72 0.54
N SER A 70 6.30 -3.89 0.93
CA SER A 70 4.92 -4.31 1.20
C SER A 70 3.96 -3.52 0.33
N GLY A 71 2.80 -4.10 0.05
CA GLY A 71 1.73 -3.39 -0.62
C GLY A 71 0.38 -3.80 -0.08
N THR A 72 -0.55 -2.84 -0.04
CA THR A 72 -1.92 -3.03 0.43
C THR A 72 -2.89 -2.44 -0.58
N ALA A 73 -3.94 -3.18 -0.88
CA ALA A 73 -5.04 -2.75 -1.73
C ALA A 73 -6.26 -2.41 -0.87
N PHE A 74 -6.87 -1.27 -1.15
CA PHE A 74 -8.13 -0.83 -0.60
C PHE A 74 -9.14 -0.65 -1.72
N LYS A 75 -10.40 -0.97 -1.46
CA LYS A 75 -11.51 -0.61 -2.33
C LYS A 75 -12.16 0.64 -1.77
N ASP A 76 -12.23 1.68 -2.57
CA ASP A 76 -13.05 2.84 -2.30
C ASP A 76 -14.50 2.55 -2.71
N THR A 77 -15.42 2.59 -1.76
CA THR A 77 -16.84 2.35 -2.02
C THR A 77 -17.57 3.54 -2.63
N ASP A 78 -17.03 4.74 -2.51
CA ASP A 78 -17.63 5.95 -3.08
C ASP A 78 -17.37 6.02 -4.59
N THR A 79 -16.18 5.61 -5.04
CA THR A 79 -15.76 5.63 -6.45
C THR A 79 -15.81 4.27 -7.13
N GLY A 80 -15.69 3.18 -6.36
CA GLY A 80 -15.54 1.82 -6.87
C GLY A 80 -14.11 1.45 -7.26
N GLU A 81 -13.15 2.36 -7.13
CA GLU A 81 -11.75 2.17 -7.48
C GLU A 81 -11.02 1.24 -6.49
N ILE A 82 -9.97 0.60 -7.00
CA ILE A 82 -8.99 -0.13 -6.19
C ILE A 82 -7.75 0.74 -6.03
N ILE A 83 -7.51 1.17 -4.80
CA ILE A 83 -6.37 1.98 -4.44
C ILE A 83 -5.24 1.07 -3.95
N LEU A 84 -4.11 1.09 -4.64
CA LEU A 84 -2.91 0.35 -4.28
C LEU A 84 -1.93 1.28 -3.57
N ALA A 85 -1.53 0.92 -2.36
CA ALA A 85 -0.52 1.63 -1.59
C ALA A 85 0.69 0.71 -1.37
N TYR A 86 1.89 1.27 -1.49
CA TYR A 86 3.15 0.52 -1.32
C TYR A 86 4.01 1.20 -0.25
N THR A 87 4.72 0.39 0.54
CA THR A 87 5.83 0.90 1.36
C THR A 87 7.07 1.09 0.48
N GLY A 88 7.83 2.15 0.74
CA GLY A 88 9.14 2.32 0.10
C GLY A 88 10.13 1.27 0.59
N THR A 89 11.18 1.02 -0.18
CA THR A 89 12.28 0.12 0.21
C THR A 89 12.85 0.58 1.56
N ASN A 90 13.08 -0.34 2.50
CA ASN A 90 13.79 -0.04 3.75
C ASN A 90 15.27 -0.44 3.59
N PRO A 91 16.15 0.41 3.02
CA PRO A 91 17.57 0.14 3.07
C PRO A 91 18.02 0.33 4.52
N ARG A 92 18.89 -0.55 5.00
CA ARG A 92 19.52 -0.45 6.32
C ARG A 92 20.47 0.77 6.43
N GLY A 93 19.95 1.99 6.29
CA GLY A 93 20.68 3.25 6.35
C GLY A 93 20.24 4.20 5.23
N ASP A 94 19.90 5.44 5.60
CA ASP A 94 19.66 6.61 4.71
C ASP A 94 18.27 6.76 4.05
N ILE A 95 17.26 6.85 4.92
CA ILE A 95 15.82 7.04 4.66
C ILE A 95 15.36 8.37 4.02
N ALA A 96 16.22 9.37 3.79
CA ALA A 96 15.74 10.71 3.41
C ALA A 96 15.65 10.98 1.89
N GLN A 97 16.32 10.18 1.04
CA GLN A 97 16.37 10.43 -0.42
C GLN A 97 15.70 9.35 -1.30
N ASP A 98 15.50 8.12 -0.81
CA ASP A 98 15.09 7.00 -1.68
C ASP A 98 13.58 6.89 -1.91
N VAL A 99 12.76 7.35 -0.97
CA VAL A 99 11.29 7.25 -1.05
C VAL A 99 10.71 8.03 -2.25
N LEU A 100 11.34 9.14 -2.66
CA LEU A 100 10.91 9.95 -3.81
C LEU A 100 11.27 9.33 -5.16
N THR A 101 12.33 8.52 -5.21
CA THR A 101 12.85 7.93 -6.46
C THR A 101 12.16 6.60 -6.75
N ASP A 102 11.78 5.85 -5.72
CA ASP A 102 11.25 4.48 -5.84
C ASP A 102 9.83 4.42 -6.42
N GLY A 103 8.93 5.32 -6.02
CA GLY A 103 7.58 5.39 -6.60
C GLY A 103 7.60 5.70 -8.11
N ALA A 104 8.55 6.54 -8.54
CA ALA A 104 8.75 6.86 -9.95
C ALA A 104 9.47 5.74 -10.71
N SER A 105 10.38 4.99 -10.08
CA SER A 105 11.09 3.87 -10.72
C SER A 105 10.23 2.61 -10.88
N ILE A 106 9.24 2.38 -9.99
CA ILE A 106 8.14 1.40 -10.18
C ILE A 106 7.34 1.71 -11.45
N PHE A 107 7.05 2.99 -11.71
CA PHE A 107 6.34 3.39 -12.93
C PHE A 107 7.24 3.46 -14.17
N ALA A 108 8.56 3.64 -14.00
CA ALA A 108 9.52 3.78 -15.10
C ALA A 108 10.18 2.46 -15.54
N GLY A 109 9.93 1.33 -14.86
CA GLY A 109 10.40 0.01 -15.28
C GLY A 109 11.91 -0.23 -15.11
N LEU A 110 12.57 0.48 -14.19
CA LEU A 110 14.03 0.56 -14.11
C LEU A 110 14.72 -0.42 -13.14
N GLY A 111 14.04 -1.44 -12.59
CA GLY A 111 14.68 -2.30 -11.57
C GLY A 111 14.16 -3.75 -11.50
N TYR A 112 15.07 -4.71 -11.68
CA TYR A 112 14.90 -6.17 -11.59
C TYR A 112 14.57 -6.72 -10.17
N HIS A 113 14.15 -5.86 -9.22
CA HIS A 113 13.99 -6.22 -7.80
C HIS A 113 12.58 -5.97 -7.23
N TYR A 114 11.57 -5.71 -8.06
CA TYR A 114 10.21 -5.38 -7.60
C TYR A 114 9.13 -6.35 -8.13
N ASP A 115 9.52 -7.59 -8.43
CA ASP A 115 8.63 -8.63 -8.97
C ASP A 115 7.35 -8.78 -8.15
N SER A 116 7.43 -8.72 -6.81
CA SER A 116 6.27 -8.83 -5.91
C SER A 116 5.30 -7.66 -6.04
N ALA A 117 5.79 -6.42 -6.19
CA ALA A 117 4.96 -5.24 -6.38
C ALA A 117 4.22 -5.24 -7.73
N TYR A 118 4.92 -5.65 -8.81
CA TYR A 118 4.32 -5.82 -10.13
C TYR A 118 3.32 -6.98 -10.15
N GLN A 119 3.65 -8.13 -9.55
CA GLN A 119 2.73 -9.25 -9.43
C GLN A 119 1.47 -8.86 -8.65
N PHE A 120 1.61 -8.04 -7.60
CA PHE A 120 0.48 -7.52 -6.86
C PHE A 120 -0.38 -6.58 -7.71
N TYR A 121 0.24 -5.67 -8.48
CA TYR A 121 -0.46 -4.83 -9.45
C TYR A 121 -1.22 -5.68 -10.47
N ASP A 122 -0.55 -6.62 -11.14
CA ASP A 122 -1.13 -7.50 -12.15
C ASP A 122 -2.28 -8.33 -11.60
N LYS A 123 -2.14 -8.85 -10.37
CA LYS A 123 -3.21 -9.57 -9.68
C LYS A 123 -4.43 -8.68 -9.45
N MET A 124 -4.25 -7.44 -9.06
CA MET A 124 -5.36 -6.49 -8.85
C MET A 124 -5.96 -6.05 -10.19
N ALA A 125 -5.13 -5.77 -11.19
CA ALA A 125 -5.55 -5.39 -12.53
C ALA A 125 -6.34 -6.50 -13.22
N ALA A 126 -5.92 -7.76 -13.09
CA ALA A 126 -6.62 -8.92 -13.63
C ALA A 126 -7.99 -9.11 -12.97
N LYS A 127 -8.13 -8.77 -11.69
CA LYS A 127 -9.36 -8.97 -10.92
C LYS A 127 -10.36 -7.81 -11.05
N TYR A 128 -9.88 -6.58 -11.13
CA TYR A 128 -10.71 -5.38 -11.05
C TYR A 128 -10.65 -4.49 -12.30
N GLY A 129 -9.76 -4.80 -13.25
CA GLY A 129 -9.52 -4.03 -14.47
C GLY A 129 -8.57 -2.86 -14.22
N SER A 130 -7.48 -2.78 -14.99
CA SER A 130 -6.42 -1.76 -14.80
C SER A 130 -6.91 -0.31 -14.85
N ALA A 131 -8.00 -0.02 -15.57
CA ALA A 131 -8.62 1.29 -15.62
C ALA A 131 -9.29 1.72 -14.30
N ASN A 132 -9.55 0.78 -13.38
CA ASN A 132 -10.15 1.02 -12.08
C ASN A 132 -9.09 1.00 -10.95
N LEU A 133 -7.81 0.95 -11.29
CA LEU A 133 -6.71 0.93 -10.33
C LEU A 133 -6.13 2.33 -10.19
N THR A 134 -6.08 2.81 -8.94
CA THR A 134 -5.42 4.03 -8.54
C THR A 134 -4.17 3.66 -7.75
N LEU A 135 -3.00 4.07 -8.22
CA LEU A 135 -1.73 3.80 -7.54
C LEU A 135 -1.36 4.98 -6.63
N THR A 136 -0.93 4.66 -5.43
CA THR A 136 -0.52 5.62 -4.41
C THR A 136 0.79 5.16 -3.78
N GLY A 137 1.65 6.12 -3.47
CA GLY A 137 2.91 5.91 -2.78
C GLY A 137 3.38 7.22 -2.20
N HIS A 138 4.01 7.18 -1.04
CA HIS A 138 4.39 8.39 -0.33
C HIS A 138 5.45 9.16 -1.14
N SER A 139 5.13 10.37 -1.61
CA SER A 139 6.12 11.43 -1.83
C SER A 139 6.25 12.16 -0.51
N LEU A 140 7.40 12.10 0.15
CA LEU A 140 7.66 12.87 1.38
C LEU A 140 7.65 14.37 1.03
N LYS A 141 6.53 15.06 1.24
CA LYS A 141 6.51 16.50 1.49
C LYS A 141 6.00 16.73 2.92
N GLN A 142 6.90 16.58 3.89
CA GLN A 142 6.78 17.40 5.09
C GLN A 142 7.11 18.83 4.67
N THR A 143 6.08 19.64 4.43
CA THR A 143 6.28 21.10 4.39
C THR A 143 6.13 21.56 5.83
N LEU A 144 7.25 21.93 6.45
CA LEU A 144 7.24 22.92 7.53
C LEU A 144 7.13 24.31 6.90
#